data_AF-A0AAX4JDR3-F1
#
_entry.id   AF-A0AAX4JDR3-F1
#
_cell.length_a   1.000
_cell.length_b   1.000
_cell.length_c   1.000
_cell.angle_alpha   90.00
_cell.angle_beta   90.00
_cell.angle_gamma   90.00
#
_symmetry.space_group_name_H-M   'P 1'
#
loop_
_entity.id
_entity.type
_entity.pdbx_description
1 polymer ?
#
loop_
_entity_poly.entity_id
_entity_poly.type
_entity_poly.pdbx_seq_one_letter_code
_entity_poly.pdbx_strand_id
1 'polypeptide(L)'
;MTDRARKLLDNLLGSNRDSIIRDEINNHCIFQIAGGCPYEMLKNTKLSIGSCKYKNHEVIQSVNKVLYEQELIKVLSDLFANINKKFTTPVKIKDNEINEIEESLDMKIMEIEQNITEENILEMYKIFEELENEIYSLEKLKEKFFVKNKKEEMDKCEVCGLNIIKNFSSKKFISHIEGRAHNNIKKLRDLYNKLKNKSIY
;
A
#
# COMPACT_ATOMS: atom_id res chain seq x y z
N MET A 1 -36.87 44.60 24.51
CA MET A 1 -36.01 44.40 25.72
C MET A 1 -35.09 43.19 25.63
N THR A 2 -35.38 42.20 24.79
CA THR A 2 -34.61 40.94 24.64
C THR A 2 -33.27 41.11 23.91
N ASP A 3 -33.15 42.00 22.93
CA ASP A 3 -31.90 42.15 22.15
C ASP A 3 -30.77 42.85 22.90
N ARG A 4 -31.10 43.73 23.85
CA ARG A 4 -30.09 44.35 24.72
C ARG A 4 -29.51 43.32 25.68
N ALA A 5 -30.36 42.44 26.23
CA ALA A 5 -29.91 41.32 27.06
C ALA A 5 -29.07 40.32 26.25
N ARG A 6 -29.42 40.06 24.97
CA ARG A 6 -28.62 39.22 24.08
C ARG A 6 -27.21 39.78 23.87
N LYS A 7 -27.08 41.03 23.41
CA LYS A 7 -25.77 41.68 23.19
C LYS A 7 -24.89 41.72 24.44
N LEU A 8 -25.50 41.95 25.60
CA LEU A 8 -24.77 42.00 26.87
C LEU A 8 -24.22 40.62 27.24
N LEU A 9 -24.99 39.58 27.00
CA LEU A 9 -24.56 38.21 27.20
C LEU A 9 -23.52 37.76 26.15
N ASP A 10 -23.60 38.21 24.90
CA ASP A 10 -22.60 37.89 23.86
C ASP A 10 -21.23 38.54 24.17
N ASN A 11 -21.23 39.75 24.76
CA ASN A 11 -20.02 40.40 25.23
C ASN A 11 -19.39 39.72 26.45
N LEU A 12 -20.19 39.06 27.30
CA LEU A 12 -19.73 38.41 28.53
C LEU A 12 -19.34 36.94 28.32
N LEU A 13 -20.02 36.23 27.43
CA LEU A 13 -19.89 34.78 27.23
C LEU A 13 -19.36 34.40 25.84
N GLY A 14 -19.15 35.39 24.97
CA GLY A 14 -18.80 35.20 23.57
C GLY A 14 -20.02 34.93 22.69
N SER A 15 -19.98 35.39 21.42
CA SER A 15 -21.10 35.28 20.48
C SER A 15 -21.53 33.84 20.13
N ASN A 16 -20.72 32.84 20.51
CA ASN A 16 -20.96 31.41 20.23
C ASN A 16 -21.54 30.65 21.44
N ARG A 17 -22.08 31.34 22.45
CA ARG A 17 -22.68 30.68 23.64
C ARG A 17 -23.88 29.78 23.35
N ASP A 18 -24.64 30.08 22.31
CA ASP A 18 -25.81 29.30 21.89
C ASP A 18 -25.44 28.22 20.86
N SER A 19 -24.17 28.20 20.41
CA SER A 19 -23.63 27.13 19.59
C SER A 19 -23.57 25.88 20.46
N ILE A 20 -24.41 24.89 20.15
CA ILE A 20 -24.33 23.57 20.77
C ILE A 20 -23.01 22.94 20.30
N ILE A 21 -21.95 23.08 21.12
CA ILE A 21 -20.60 22.53 20.88
C ILE A 21 -20.61 21.01 20.60
N ARG A 22 -21.74 20.32 20.85
CA ARG A 22 -21.90 18.88 20.58
C ARG A 22 -21.90 18.54 19.09
N ASP A 23 -22.34 19.43 18.21
CA ASP A 23 -22.47 19.13 16.77
C ASP A 23 -21.14 19.23 16.01
N GLU A 24 -20.17 19.99 16.53
CA GLU A 24 -18.85 20.10 15.92
C GLU A 24 -18.00 18.84 16.19
N ILE A 25 -18.04 18.30 17.41
CA ILE A 25 -17.25 17.11 17.78
C ILE A 25 -17.73 15.85 17.02
N ASN A 26 -19.05 15.73 16.76
CA ASN A 26 -19.64 14.56 16.11
C ASN A 26 -19.35 14.43 14.59
N ASN A 27 -18.85 15.48 13.94
CA ASN A 27 -18.52 15.45 12.51
C ASN A 27 -17.05 15.07 12.22
N HIS A 28 -16.25 14.84 13.26
CA HIS A 28 -14.85 14.46 13.15
C HIS A 28 -14.68 12.98 12.84
N CYS A 29 -13.77 12.69 11.93
CA CYS A 29 -13.49 11.33 11.50
C CYS A 29 -12.82 10.53 12.61
N ILE A 30 -13.55 9.53 13.11
CA ILE A 30 -13.05 8.53 14.08
C ILE A 30 -11.71 7.95 13.61
N PHE A 31 -11.60 7.63 12.33
CA PHE A 31 -10.39 7.02 11.77
C PHE A 31 -9.21 7.99 11.70
N GLN A 32 -9.47 9.28 11.52
CA GLN A 32 -8.41 10.29 11.51
C GLN A 32 -7.83 10.48 12.93
N ILE A 33 -8.69 10.46 13.94
CA ILE A 33 -8.30 10.54 15.36
C ILE A 33 -7.44 9.32 15.76
N ALA A 34 -7.78 8.14 15.24
CA ALA A 34 -7.02 6.90 15.47
C ALA A 34 -5.66 6.86 14.73
N GLY A 35 -5.41 7.76 13.78
CA GLY A 35 -4.09 7.94 13.16
C GLY A 35 -4.09 8.16 11.64
N GLY A 36 -5.22 7.92 10.96
CA GLY A 36 -5.33 8.21 9.52
C GLY A 36 -6.52 7.52 8.88
N CYS A 37 -7.35 8.28 8.17
CA CYS A 37 -8.54 7.76 7.50
C CYS A 37 -8.21 6.99 6.21
N PRO A 38 -8.52 5.68 6.11
CA PRO A 38 -8.27 4.90 4.89
C PRO A 38 -9.01 5.43 3.66
N TYR A 39 -10.22 5.99 3.86
CA TYR A 39 -11.06 6.53 2.79
C TYR A 39 -10.48 7.81 2.16
N GLU A 40 -9.86 8.67 2.97
CA GLU A 40 -9.20 9.87 2.48
C GLU A 40 -7.86 9.53 1.81
N MET A 41 -7.06 8.67 2.43
CA MET A 41 -5.78 8.24 1.87
C MET A 41 -5.93 7.56 0.52
N LEU A 42 -7.02 6.81 0.30
CA LEU A 42 -7.27 6.11 -0.97
C LEU A 42 -8.15 6.90 -1.94
N LYS A 43 -8.49 8.17 -1.64
CA LYS A 43 -9.27 9.02 -2.53
C LYS A 43 -8.55 9.18 -3.87
N ASN A 44 -9.32 9.06 -4.96
CA ASN A 44 -8.83 9.13 -6.35
C ASN A 44 -7.80 8.05 -6.72
N THR A 45 -7.73 6.94 -5.98
CA THR A 45 -6.93 5.77 -6.35
C THR A 45 -7.83 4.63 -6.84
N LYS A 46 -7.28 3.69 -7.61
CA LYS A 46 -8.01 2.49 -8.08
C LYS A 46 -8.48 1.55 -6.97
N LEU A 47 -8.11 1.84 -5.72
CA LEU A 47 -8.40 1.04 -4.52
C LEU A 47 -9.31 1.80 -3.54
N SER A 48 -10.02 2.82 -4.03
CA SER A 48 -10.99 3.57 -3.25
C SER A 48 -12.15 2.67 -2.79
N ILE A 49 -12.51 2.79 -1.51
CA ILE A 49 -13.58 2.01 -0.86
C ILE A 49 -14.91 2.79 -0.88
N GLY A 50 -14.84 4.08 -1.17
CA GLY A 50 -15.96 5.01 -1.18
C GLY A 50 -15.60 6.34 -0.50
N SER A 51 -16.60 7.16 -0.25
CA SER A 51 -16.47 8.38 0.55
C SER A 51 -16.52 8.08 2.04
N CYS A 52 -15.72 8.79 2.83
CA CYS A 52 -15.80 8.73 4.28
C CYS A 52 -17.20 9.18 4.77
N LYS A 53 -17.71 8.55 5.82
CA LYS A 53 -18.95 8.98 6.50
C LYS A 53 -18.79 10.33 7.20
N TYR A 54 -17.57 10.66 7.62
CA TYR A 54 -17.23 11.89 8.33
C TYR A 54 -16.64 12.92 7.37
N LYS A 55 -17.00 14.20 7.58
CA LYS A 55 -16.57 15.31 6.72
C LYS A 55 -15.26 15.94 7.21
N ASN A 56 -15.07 16.04 8.52
CA ASN A 56 -13.91 16.71 9.10
C ASN A 56 -12.79 15.70 9.39
N HIS A 57 -11.61 15.93 8.81
CA HIS A 57 -10.41 15.12 8.99
C HIS A 57 -9.33 15.89 9.75
N GLU A 58 -9.74 16.73 10.69
CA GLU A 58 -8.85 17.43 11.60
C GLU A 58 -8.38 16.50 12.72
N VAL A 59 -7.12 16.66 13.13
CA VAL A 59 -6.52 15.86 14.19
C VAL A 59 -6.96 16.44 15.53
N ILE A 60 -8.00 15.85 16.11
CA ILE A 60 -8.45 16.19 17.47
C ILE A 60 -7.91 15.15 18.45
N GLN A 61 -7.39 15.62 19.59
CA GLN A 61 -7.06 14.75 20.71
C GLN A 61 -8.36 14.31 21.40
N SER A 62 -8.65 13.01 21.37
CA SER A 62 -9.82 12.43 22.05
C SER A 62 -9.39 11.50 23.18
N VAL A 63 -10.21 11.46 24.23
CA VAL A 63 -9.99 10.61 25.43
C VAL A 63 -10.23 9.13 25.11
N ASN A 64 -11.07 8.80 24.11
CA ASN A 64 -11.48 7.44 23.75
C ASN A 64 -10.68 6.84 22.57
N LYS A 65 -9.43 7.25 22.39
CA LYS A 65 -8.59 6.85 21.24
C LYS A 65 -8.50 5.33 21.04
N VAL A 66 -8.45 4.55 22.13
CA VAL A 66 -8.31 3.08 22.09
C VAL A 66 -9.51 2.41 21.40
N LEU A 67 -10.74 2.86 21.65
CA LEU A 67 -11.95 2.27 21.04
C LEU A 67 -11.96 2.52 19.52
N TYR A 68 -11.54 3.71 19.11
CA TYR A 68 -11.44 4.10 17.71
C TYR A 68 -10.33 3.34 16.97
N GLU A 69 -9.21 3.06 17.64
CA GLU A 69 -8.14 2.21 17.11
C GLU A 69 -8.65 0.78 16.84
N GLN A 70 -9.46 0.21 17.72
CA GLN A 70 -10.05 -1.13 17.52
C GLN A 70 -11.01 -1.19 16.32
N GLU A 71 -11.86 -0.19 16.15
CA GLU A 71 -12.73 -0.09 14.96
C GLU A 71 -11.93 0.08 13.68
N LEU A 72 -10.86 0.87 13.72
CA LEU A 72 -9.96 1.06 12.58
C LEU A 72 -9.24 -0.25 12.20
N ILE A 73 -8.78 -1.05 13.18
CA ILE A 73 -8.18 -2.37 12.93
C ILE A 73 -9.15 -3.29 12.18
N LYS A 74 -10.43 -3.32 12.55
CA LYS A 74 -11.44 -4.13 11.87
C LYS A 74 -11.57 -3.72 10.40
N VAL A 75 -11.76 -2.43 10.14
CA VAL A 75 -11.85 -1.90 8.77
C VAL A 75 -10.59 -2.22 7.98
N LEU A 76 -9.40 -1.98 8.55
CA LEU A 76 -8.13 -2.30 7.86
C LEU A 76 -7.98 -3.79 7.59
N SER A 77 -8.39 -4.66 8.51
CA SER A 77 -8.31 -6.11 8.33
C SER A 77 -9.17 -6.59 7.15
N ASP A 78 -10.37 -6.03 6.99
CA ASP A 78 -11.24 -6.32 5.84
C ASP A 78 -10.63 -5.82 4.53
N LEU A 79 -10.04 -4.63 4.54
CA LEU A 79 -9.34 -4.07 3.38
C LEU A 79 -8.16 -4.93 2.96
N PHE A 80 -7.32 -5.34 3.91
CA PHE A 80 -6.21 -6.22 3.61
C PHE A 80 -6.67 -7.61 3.20
N ALA A 81 -7.74 -8.16 3.76
CA ALA A 81 -8.31 -9.41 3.30
C ALA A 81 -8.77 -9.30 1.83
N ASN A 82 -9.39 -8.19 1.43
CA ASN A 82 -9.81 -7.96 0.05
C ASN A 82 -8.63 -7.76 -0.91
N ILE A 83 -7.57 -7.07 -0.47
CA ILE A 83 -6.33 -6.93 -1.24
C ILE A 83 -5.63 -8.29 -1.33
N ASN A 84 -5.59 -9.05 -0.24
CA ASN A 84 -4.96 -10.37 -0.15
C ASN A 84 -5.68 -11.41 -1.02
N LYS A 85 -7.01 -11.37 -1.12
CA LYS A 85 -7.80 -12.18 -2.05
C LYS A 85 -7.43 -11.93 -3.51
N LYS A 86 -6.95 -10.73 -3.86
CA LYS A 86 -6.49 -10.45 -5.22
C LYS A 86 -5.18 -11.14 -5.54
N PHE A 87 -4.39 -11.58 -4.56
CA PHE A 87 -3.22 -12.43 -4.78
C PHE A 87 -3.64 -13.89 -5.04
N THR A 88 -4.57 -14.11 -5.97
CA THR A 88 -4.70 -15.45 -6.55
C THR A 88 -3.48 -15.69 -7.43
N THR A 89 -2.84 -16.83 -7.13
CA THR A 89 -1.79 -17.59 -7.83
C THR A 89 -0.85 -16.81 -8.76
N PRO A 90 0.49 -16.93 -8.61
CA PRO A 90 1.42 -16.36 -9.58
C PRO A 90 0.97 -16.77 -10.98
N VAL A 91 0.87 -15.80 -11.89
CA VAL A 91 0.53 -16.12 -13.27
C VAL A 91 1.71 -16.94 -13.79
N LYS A 92 1.50 -18.23 -14.03
CA LYS A 92 2.47 -19.04 -14.76
C LYS A 92 2.48 -18.53 -16.19
N ILE A 93 3.59 -17.90 -16.57
CA ILE A 93 3.85 -17.48 -17.94
C ILE A 93 3.89 -18.76 -18.79
N LYS A 94 2.90 -18.94 -19.67
CA LYS A 94 2.84 -20.09 -20.58
C LYS A 94 3.63 -19.82 -21.85
N ASP A 95 4.88 -19.41 -21.69
CA ASP A 95 5.81 -19.20 -22.79
C ASP A 95 7.01 -20.12 -22.59
N ASN A 96 7.22 -21.02 -23.54
CA ASN A 96 8.30 -22.01 -23.47
C ASN A 96 9.68 -21.32 -23.43
N GLU A 97 9.86 -20.26 -24.21
CA GLU A 97 11.13 -19.49 -24.24
C GLU A 97 11.45 -18.83 -22.89
N ILE A 98 10.45 -18.38 -22.14
CA ILE A 98 10.67 -17.75 -20.83
C ILE A 98 10.97 -18.82 -19.78
N ASN A 99 10.22 -19.94 -19.80
CA ASN A 99 10.44 -21.04 -18.86
C ASN A 99 11.82 -21.69 -19.05
N GLU A 100 12.28 -21.86 -20.29
CA GLU A 100 13.60 -22.42 -20.59
C GLU A 100 14.75 -21.57 -20.03
N ILE A 101 14.65 -20.23 -20.12
CA ILE A 101 15.71 -19.35 -19.57
C ILE A 101 15.58 -19.23 -18.04
N GLU A 102 14.37 -19.33 -17.47
CA GLU A 102 14.21 -19.42 -16.01
C GLU A 102 14.87 -20.70 -15.45
N GLU A 103 14.67 -21.84 -16.11
CA GLU A 103 15.32 -23.10 -15.74
C GLU A 103 16.85 -23.03 -15.90
N SER A 104 17.36 -22.34 -16.94
CA SER A 104 18.81 -22.14 -17.11
C SER A 104 19.40 -21.25 -16.03
N LEU A 105 18.69 -20.20 -15.61
CA LEU A 105 19.11 -19.35 -14.50
C LEU A 105 19.16 -20.12 -13.19
N ASP A 106 18.14 -20.92 -12.89
CA ASP A 106 18.08 -21.72 -11.66
C ASP A 106 19.26 -22.71 -11.59
N MET A 107 19.60 -23.36 -12.71
CA MET A 107 20.77 -24.24 -12.80
C MET A 107 22.08 -23.48 -12.53
N LYS A 108 22.27 -22.30 -13.13
CA LYS A 108 23.47 -21.47 -12.91
C LYS A 108 23.57 -20.94 -11.47
N ILE A 109 22.44 -20.62 -10.84
CA ILE A 109 22.42 -20.22 -9.42
C ILE A 109 22.85 -21.40 -8.54
N MET A 110 22.34 -22.61 -8.81
CA MET A 110 22.78 -23.82 -8.10
C MET A 110 24.27 -24.10 -8.29
N GLU A 111 24.81 -23.89 -9.50
CA GLU A 111 26.25 -24.01 -9.76
C GLU A 111 27.07 -23.00 -8.95
N ILE A 112 26.61 -21.76 -8.81
CA ILE A 112 27.27 -20.76 -7.96
C ILE A 112 27.22 -21.18 -6.49
N GLU A 113 26.06 -21.61 -6.00
CA GLU A 113 25.88 -22.02 -4.60
C GLU A 113 26.76 -23.21 -4.21
N GLN A 114 26.96 -24.16 -5.14
CA GLN A 114 27.80 -25.34 -4.90
C GLN A 114 29.29 -25.05 -5.00
N ASN A 115 29.68 -24.09 -5.83
CA ASN A 115 31.09 -23.80 -6.12
C ASN A 115 31.66 -22.63 -5.29
N ILE A 116 31.03 -22.27 -4.15
CA ILE A 116 31.56 -21.25 -3.22
C ILE A 116 32.82 -21.80 -2.53
N THR A 117 33.96 -21.74 -3.22
CA THR A 117 35.29 -21.98 -2.66
C THR A 117 36.17 -20.77 -2.97
N GLU A 118 37.05 -20.40 -2.03
CA GLU A 118 37.88 -19.19 -2.12
C GLU A 118 38.84 -19.17 -3.35
N GLU A 119 39.06 -20.32 -3.99
CA GLU A 119 40.00 -20.49 -5.10
C GLU A 119 39.41 -20.15 -6.49
N ASN A 120 38.09 -20.16 -6.66
CA ASN A 120 37.42 -20.03 -7.97
C ASN A 120 36.72 -18.68 -8.21
N ILE A 121 37.12 -17.63 -7.48
CA ILE A 121 36.50 -16.29 -7.53
C ILE A 121 36.46 -15.70 -8.95
N LEU A 122 37.51 -15.90 -9.76
CA LEU A 122 37.58 -15.39 -11.14
C LEU A 122 36.58 -16.07 -12.10
N GLU A 123 36.33 -17.36 -11.90
CA GLU A 123 35.35 -18.11 -12.69
C GLU A 123 33.92 -17.72 -12.27
N MET A 124 33.72 -17.47 -10.98
CA MET A 124 32.47 -16.93 -10.45
C MET A 124 32.08 -15.60 -11.08
N TYR A 125 33.03 -14.66 -11.18
CA TYR A 125 32.74 -13.37 -11.81
C TYR A 125 32.23 -13.50 -13.24
N LYS A 126 32.75 -14.47 -14.02
CA LYS A 126 32.26 -14.71 -15.38
C LYS A 126 30.83 -15.26 -15.38
N ILE A 127 30.53 -16.20 -14.49
CA ILE A 127 29.17 -16.75 -14.37
C ILE A 127 28.20 -15.67 -13.91
N PHE A 128 28.61 -14.77 -13.00
CA PHE A 128 27.81 -13.61 -12.62
C PHE A 128 27.56 -12.65 -13.78
N GLU A 129 28.56 -12.33 -14.60
CA GLU A 129 28.38 -11.51 -15.81
C GLU A 129 27.42 -12.17 -16.81
N GLU A 130 27.50 -13.48 -16.99
CA GLU A 130 26.56 -14.23 -17.83
C GLU A 130 25.13 -14.19 -17.27
N LEU A 131 24.98 -14.38 -15.95
CA LEU A 131 23.70 -14.29 -15.26
C LEU A 131 23.07 -12.91 -15.41
N GLU A 132 23.85 -11.83 -15.23
CA GLU A 132 23.35 -10.46 -15.41
C GLU A 132 22.80 -10.25 -16.83
N ASN A 133 23.51 -10.76 -17.85
CA ASN A 133 23.08 -10.68 -19.24
C ASN A 133 21.81 -11.52 -19.52
N GLU A 134 21.73 -12.73 -18.97
CA GLU A 134 20.56 -13.60 -19.11
C GLU A 134 19.33 -13.02 -18.41
N ILE A 135 19.49 -12.47 -17.20
CA ILE A 135 18.44 -11.74 -16.48
C ILE A 135 17.93 -10.57 -17.33
N TYR A 136 18.84 -9.78 -17.90
CA TYR A 136 18.45 -8.66 -18.75
C TYR A 136 17.72 -9.10 -20.03
N SER A 137 18.12 -10.23 -20.62
CA SER A 137 17.45 -10.82 -21.79
C SER A 137 16.03 -11.30 -21.44
N LEU A 138 15.88 -11.94 -20.28
CA LEU A 138 14.61 -12.41 -19.74
C LEU A 138 13.66 -11.27 -19.44
N GLU A 139 14.14 -10.19 -18.82
CA GLU A 139 13.33 -9.01 -18.52
C GLU A 139 12.71 -8.43 -19.81
N LYS A 140 13.49 -8.36 -20.90
CA LYS A 140 12.99 -7.89 -22.20
C LYS A 140 11.99 -8.85 -22.84
N LEU A 141 12.20 -10.16 -22.73
CA LEU A 141 11.27 -11.16 -23.25
C LEU A 141 9.94 -11.10 -22.51
N LYS A 142 9.98 -11.03 -21.18
CA LYS A 142 8.80 -10.83 -20.33
C LYS A 142 8.04 -9.55 -20.69
N GLU A 143 8.73 -8.43 -20.90
CA GLU A 143 8.07 -7.20 -21.35
C GLU A 143 7.33 -7.36 -22.69
N LYS A 144 7.96 -8.00 -23.69
CA LYS A 144 7.34 -8.27 -24.98
C LYS A 144 6.12 -9.18 -24.84
N PHE A 145 6.23 -10.23 -24.01
CA PHE A 145 5.15 -11.16 -23.73
C PHE A 145 3.93 -10.47 -23.12
N PHE A 146 4.12 -9.66 -22.06
CA PHE A 146 3.01 -8.95 -21.41
C PHE A 146 2.33 -7.90 -22.29
N VAL A 147 3.08 -7.26 -23.19
CA VAL A 147 2.49 -6.34 -24.18
C VAL A 147 1.61 -7.09 -25.18
N LYS A 148 2.04 -8.29 -25.60
CA LYS A 148 1.33 -9.14 -26.56
C LYS A 148 0.06 -9.76 -25.95
N ASN A 149 0.14 -10.27 -24.72
CA ASN A 149 -0.92 -11.08 -24.09
C ASN A 149 -1.91 -10.29 -23.20
N LYS A 150 -2.01 -8.97 -23.37
CA LYS A 150 -3.00 -8.07 -22.75
C LYS A 150 -3.55 -8.51 -21.38
N LYS A 151 -3.06 -7.89 -20.30
CA LYS A 151 -3.61 -7.83 -18.93
C LYS A 151 -3.88 -9.14 -18.16
N GLU A 152 -4.23 -10.24 -18.82
CA GLU A 152 -4.63 -11.50 -18.16
C GLU A 152 -3.46 -12.23 -17.52
N GLU A 153 -2.24 -11.97 -18.00
CA GLU A 153 -1.04 -12.65 -17.51
C GLU A 153 -0.09 -11.76 -16.69
N MET A 154 -0.41 -10.48 -16.46
CA MET A 154 0.49 -9.61 -15.67
C MET A 154 0.57 -10.02 -14.20
N ASP A 155 1.77 -9.93 -13.64
CA ASP A 155 2.03 -10.12 -12.21
C ASP A 155 1.24 -9.14 -11.34
N LYS A 156 1.04 -9.48 -10.07
CA LYS A 156 0.39 -8.61 -9.08
C LYS A 156 1.40 -8.07 -8.08
N CYS A 157 1.29 -6.79 -7.74
CA CYS A 157 2.15 -6.16 -6.75
C CYS A 157 1.86 -6.68 -5.34
N GLU A 158 2.86 -7.24 -4.66
CA GLU A 158 2.82 -7.79 -3.27
C GLU A 158 2.29 -6.82 -2.19
N VAL A 159 2.36 -5.52 -2.46
CA VAL A 159 1.89 -4.49 -1.53
C VAL A 159 0.44 -4.10 -1.80
N CYS A 160 0.09 -3.74 -3.04
CA CYS A 160 -1.22 -3.14 -3.36
C CYS A 160 -2.15 -4.02 -4.20
N GLY A 161 -1.69 -5.18 -4.68
CA GLY A 161 -2.48 -6.14 -5.44
C GLY A 161 -2.90 -5.67 -6.85
N LEU A 162 -2.30 -4.58 -7.35
CA LEU A 162 -2.50 -4.11 -8.72
C LEU A 162 -1.63 -4.89 -9.70
N ASN A 163 -2.13 -5.09 -10.92
CA ASN A 163 -1.36 -5.74 -11.98
C ASN A 163 -0.20 -4.83 -12.40
N ILE A 164 1.01 -5.38 -12.37
CA ILE A 164 2.28 -4.75 -12.71
C ILE A 164 3.15 -5.73 -13.50
N ILE A 165 4.13 -5.20 -14.21
CA ILE A 165 5.21 -5.99 -14.79
C ILE A 165 6.38 -5.90 -13.81
N LYS A 166 6.89 -7.04 -13.32
CA LYS A 166 8.08 -7.09 -12.46
C LYS A 166 9.35 -6.85 -13.31
N ASN A 167 9.57 -5.60 -13.70
CA ASN A 167 10.82 -5.15 -14.30
C ASN A 167 11.32 -3.91 -13.55
N PHE A 168 12.40 -4.07 -12.78
CA PHE A 168 12.96 -3.02 -11.92
C PHE A 168 13.50 -1.82 -12.71
N SER A 169 13.96 -2.06 -13.94
CA SER A 169 14.47 -1.04 -14.84
C SER A 169 13.36 -0.26 -15.56
N SER A 170 12.12 -0.74 -15.52
CA SER A 170 11.01 -0.13 -16.26
C SER A 170 10.49 1.13 -15.57
N LYS A 171 10.35 2.22 -16.35
CA LYS A 171 9.74 3.49 -15.87
C LYS A 171 8.33 3.29 -15.31
N LYS A 172 7.59 2.29 -15.83
CA LYS A 172 6.23 1.95 -15.36
C LYS A 172 6.24 1.31 -13.97
N PHE A 173 7.24 0.50 -13.65
CA PHE A 173 7.38 -0.09 -12.32
C PHE A 173 7.83 0.94 -11.28
N ILE A 174 8.78 1.80 -11.63
CA ILE A 174 9.22 2.89 -10.74
C ILE A 174 8.05 3.84 -10.41
N SER A 175 7.33 4.30 -11.44
CA SER A 175 6.13 5.15 -11.24
C SER A 175 5.00 4.45 -10.48
N HIS A 176 4.95 3.11 -10.52
CA HIS A 176 4.03 2.34 -9.69
C HIS A 176 4.41 2.40 -8.20
N ILE A 177 5.70 2.14 -7.86
CA ILE A 177 6.20 2.16 -6.48
C ILE A 177 6.08 3.56 -5.87
N GLU A 178 6.44 4.59 -6.63
CA GLU A 178 6.31 6.00 -6.23
C GLU A 178 4.84 6.48 -6.25
N GLY A 179 3.95 5.68 -6.84
CA GLY A 179 2.54 5.98 -6.97
C GLY A 179 1.84 6.15 -5.63
N ARG A 180 0.86 7.06 -5.58
CA ARG A 180 0.05 7.34 -4.38
C ARG A 180 -0.63 6.08 -3.83
N ALA A 181 -1.18 5.23 -4.70
CA ALA A 181 -1.88 4.01 -4.28
C ALA A 181 -0.96 3.03 -3.53
N HIS A 182 0.24 2.79 -4.05
CA HIS A 182 1.22 1.89 -3.44
C HIS A 182 1.70 2.46 -2.09
N ASN A 183 2.11 3.73 -2.08
CA ASN A 183 2.61 4.40 -0.89
C ASN A 183 1.56 4.51 0.22
N ASN A 184 0.30 4.79 -0.13
CA ASN A 184 -0.76 4.89 0.86
C ASN A 184 -1.10 3.52 1.47
N ILE A 185 -1.11 2.45 0.67
CA ILE A 185 -1.30 1.09 1.22
C ILE A 185 -0.13 0.66 2.09
N LYS A 186 1.10 0.99 1.72
CA LYS A 186 2.28 0.76 2.56
C LYS A 186 2.13 1.45 3.92
N LYS A 187 1.78 2.74 3.92
CA LYS A 187 1.50 3.50 5.16
C LYS A 187 0.36 2.87 5.98
N LEU A 188 -0.72 2.43 5.34
CA LEU A 188 -1.83 1.77 6.03
C LEU A 188 -1.40 0.42 6.64
N ARG A 189 -0.53 -0.36 5.98
CA ARG A 189 0.04 -1.60 6.54
C ARG A 189 0.90 -1.29 7.77
N ASP A 190 1.73 -0.26 7.70
CA ASP A 190 2.58 0.16 8.82
C ASP A 190 1.72 0.62 10.02
N LEU A 191 0.65 1.38 9.74
CA LEU A 191 -0.31 1.80 10.77
C LEU A 191 -1.03 0.61 11.39
N TYR A 192 -1.50 -0.34 10.59
CA TYR A 192 -2.13 -1.57 11.07
C TYR A 192 -1.20 -2.37 12.00
N ASN A 193 0.05 -2.54 11.60
CA ASN A 193 1.05 -3.25 12.41
C ASN A 193 1.32 -2.53 13.73
N LYS A 194 1.45 -1.19 13.72
CA LYS A 194 1.62 -0.38 14.94
C LYS A 194 0.44 -0.53 15.90
N LEU A 195 -0.79 -0.48 15.39
CA LEU A 195 -2.00 -0.60 16.20
C LEU A 195 -2.20 -2.02 16.73
N LYS A 196 -1.93 -3.04 15.92
CA LYS A 196 -1.99 -4.44 16.34
C LYS A 196 -0.99 -4.71 17.47
N ASN A 197 0.26 -4.23 17.34
CA ASN A 197 1.27 -4.39 18.37
C ASN A 197 0.93 -3.67 19.67
N LYS A 198 0.27 -2.51 19.60
CA LYS A 198 -0.23 -1.80 20.79
C LYS A 198 -1.36 -2.54 21.49
N SER A 199 -2.27 -3.18 20.75
CA SER A 199 -3.42 -3.90 21.33
C SER A 199 -3.08 -5.22 22.03
N ILE A 200 -1.84 -5.69 21.90
CA ILE A 200 -1.34 -6.93 22.52
C ILE A 200 -0.74 -6.65 23.92
N TYR A 201 -0.55 -5.38 24.29
CA TYR A 201 -0.17 -4.91 25.63
C TYR A 201 -1.33 -4.18 26.30
#